data_AF-A0A6L6ETZ0-F1
#
_entry.id   AF-A0A6L6ETZ0-F1
#
_cell.length_a   1.000
_cell.length_b   1.000
_cell.length_c   1.000
_cell.angle_alpha   90.00
_cell.angle_beta   90.00
_cell.angle_gamma   90.00
#
_symmetry.space_group_name_H-M   'P 1'
#
loop_
_entity.id
_entity.type
_entity.pdbx_description
1 polymer ?
#
loop_
_entity_poly.entity_id
_entity_poly.type
_entity_poly.pdbx_seq_one_letter_code
_entity_poly.pdbx_strand_id
1 'polypeptide(L)'
;MAVIKDPQHPWISLRARLRAPIGPFSRWCGLLFGVTSLSPTLLPRSPLMQGVISALCITIGLAIGAGFAWFAQRLLAAVHRPVPRPLGRHGGRILGAAVVLAVVLGGVRWVGSQNAQRRLVSMDVLAWPEYLITLVVTIVVGVLLFLLGRLAAQGIRRLDRAVSAALPAPIAALGGALVVATLIVTFAQRIVIENFVSWANSTYGTVDDGTPPGITAPTSLLRSGGPGSLVGWDTLGYEGRNFAGGGPTVEDLRGFAGADATVLEPIRVYVGIKSVDDGVEDAAAAEADLAVAELERTGAFSRRSLVIATVTGTGWVDPVSAAAFEYMHDGDSAIVATQYSYLPSWISFLVDLDKAAANGRALVAAVTARWSQ
;
A
#
# COMPACT_ATOMS: atom_id res chain seq x y z
N MET A 1 64.81 -27.36 -19.85
CA MET A 1 64.55 -26.41 -18.75
C MET A 1 64.03 -25.13 -19.39
N ALA A 2 62.71 -25.01 -19.52
CA ALA A 2 62.05 -23.90 -20.22
C ALA A 2 60.83 -23.46 -19.41
N VAL A 3 60.72 -22.15 -19.27
CA VAL A 3 59.95 -21.37 -18.31
C VAL A 3 58.44 -21.50 -18.55
N ILE A 4 57.71 -21.94 -17.52
CA ILE A 4 56.25 -21.77 -17.43
C ILE A 4 55.99 -20.37 -16.87
N LYS A 5 55.45 -19.49 -17.72
CA LYS A 5 54.76 -18.27 -17.31
C LYS A 5 53.42 -18.24 -18.03
N ASP A 6 52.34 -18.47 -17.29
CA ASP A 6 51.09 -17.77 -17.58
C ASP A 6 50.32 -17.50 -16.25
N PRO A 7 50.29 -16.25 -15.77
CA PRO A 7 49.57 -15.87 -14.56
C PRO A 7 48.08 -15.66 -14.88
N GLN A 8 47.21 -16.43 -14.23
CA GLN A 8 45.76 -16.24 -14.26
C GLN A 8 45.38 -14.83 -13.75
N HIS A 9 45.05 -13.93 -14.66
CA HIS A 9 44.58 -12.57 -14.36
C HIS A 9 43.14 -12.60 -13.78
N PRO A 10 42.90 -12.09 -12.54
CA PRO A 10 41.57 -12.07 -11.91
C PRO A 10 40.63 -10.97 -12.46
N TRP A 11 41.02 -10.27 -13.52
CA TRP A 11 40.33 -9.09 -14.06
C TRP A 11 39.39 -9.40 -15.25
N ILE A 12 39.40 -10.64 -15.74
CA ILE A 12 38.41 -11.15 -16.72
C ILE A 12 37.21 -11.71 -15.93
N SER A 13 36.02 -11.14 -15.87
CA SER A 13 35.53 -9.81 -16.22
C SER A 13 34.25 -9.61 -15.39
N LEU A 14 34.10 -8.45 -14.77
CA LEU A 14 32.83 -8.05 -14.14
C LEU A 14 31.66 -8.15 -15.15
N ARG A 15 31.96 -7.94 -16.43
CA ARG A 15 31.06 -8.09 -17.59
C ARG A 15 30.62 -9.55 -17.86
N ALA A 16 31.47 -10.56 -17.69
CA ALA A 16 31.06 -11.97 -17.85
C ALA A 16 30.17 -12.45 -16.70
N ARG A 17 30.41 -11.97 -15.47
CA ARG A 17 29.55 -12.29 -14.31
C ARG A 17 28.20 -11.57 -14.35
N LEU A 18 28.16 -10.37 -14.93
CA LEU A 18 26.94 -9.66 -15.33
C LEU A 18 26.12 -10.43 -16.36
N ARG A 19 26.74 -11.26 -17.20
CA ARG A 19 26.08 -12.05 -18.25
C ARG A 19 25.76 -13.48 -17.83
N ALA A 20 25.97 -13.86 -16.56
CA ALA A 20 25.62 -15.19 -16.07
C ALA A 20 24.13 -15.46 -16.41
N PRO A 21 23.85 -16.47 -17.26
CA PRO A 21 22.50 -16.70 -17.74
C PRO A 21 21.62 -17.11 -16.56
N ILE A 22 20.43 -16.53 -16.48
CA ILE A 22 19.39 -16.98 -15.56
C ILE A 22 19.18 -18.49 -15.81
N GLY A 23 19.25 -19.30 -14.76
CA GLY A 23 19.08 -20.75 -14.88
C GLY A 23 17.71 -21.12 -15.45
N PRO A 24 17.58 -22.26 -16.16
CA PRO A 24 16.32 -22.64 -16.81
C PRO A 24 15.16 -22.74 -15.82
N PHE A 25 15.39 -23.29 -14.63
CA PHE A 25 14.37 -23.39 -13.57
C PHE A 25 13.84 -22.02 -13.12
N SER A 26 14.74 -21.05 -12.90
CA SER A 26 14.37 -19.67 -12.55
C SER A 26 13.46 -19.04 -13.60
N ARG A 27 13.74 -19.24 -14.90
CA ARG A 27 12.89 -18.72 -15.98
C ARG A 27 11.49 -19.35 -15.99
N TRP A 28 11.38 -20.65 -15.71
CA TRP A 28 10.08 -21.32 -15.58
C TRP A 28 9.28 -20.79 -14.39
N CYS A 29 9.92 -20.56 -13.24
CA CYS A 29 9.27 -19.93 -12.09
C CYS A 29 8.80 -18.50 -12.43
N GLY A 30 9.64 -17.72 -13.12
CA GLY A 30 9.25 -16.37 -13.59
C GLY A 30 8.04 -16.41 -14.53
N LEU A 31 8.02 -17.36 -15.48
CA LEU A 31 6.88 -17.56 -16.38
C LEU A 31 5.61 -17.94 -15.62
N LEU A 32 5.70 -18.90 -14.70
CA LEU A 32 4.56 -19.35 -13.89
C LEU A 32 3.94 -18.18 -13.11
N PHE A 33 4.79 -17.40 -12.43
CA PHE A 33 4.33 -16.24 -11.66
C PHE A 33 3.75 -15.15 -12.56
N GLY A 34 4.34 -14.91 -13.73
CA GLY A 34 3.80 -13.99 -14.73
C GLY A 34 2.42 -14.40 -15.23
N VAL A 35 2.20 -15.68 -15.52
CA VAL A 35 0.88 -16.21 -15.91
C VAL A 35 -0.12 -16.05 -14.76
N THR A 36 0.26 -16.37 -13.53
CA THR A 36 -0.65 -16.22 -12.38
C THR A 36 -1.04 -14.77 -12.12
N SER A 37 -0.17 -13.81 -12.43
CA SER A 37 -0.44 -12.37 -12.30
C SER A 37 -1.61 -11.88 -13.17
N LEU A 38 -1.85 -12.55 -14.30
CA LEU A 38 -2.94 -12.26 -15.24
C LEU A 38 -4.26 -12.91 -14.85
N SER A 39 -4.33 -13.54 -13.67
CA SER A 39 -5.58 -14.11 -13.16
C SER A 39 -6.62 -13.02 -12.85
N PRO A 40 -7.92 -13.32 -13.00
CA PRO A 40 -8.98 -12.37 -12.69
C PRO A 40 -8.93 -11.92 -11.23
N THR A 41 -9.26 -10.65 -10.97
CA THR A 41 -9.36 -10.07 -9.62
C THR A 41 -10.72 -9.47 -9.33
N LEU A 42 -11.02 -9.11 -8.08
CA LEU A 42 -12.33 -8.53 -7.76
C LEU A 42 -12.55 -7.15 -8.38
N LEU A 43 -11.51 -6.31 -8.40
CA LEU A 43 -11.57 -4.97 -8.99
C LEU A 43 -10.89 -4.92 -10.36
N PRO A 44 -11.43 -4.14 -11.32
CA PRO A 44 -10.75 -3.82 -12.56
C PRO A 44 -9.42 -3.12 -12.32
N ARG A 45 -8.41 -3.47 -13.12
CA ARG A 45 -7.07 -2.87 -13.07
C ARG A 45 -6.84 -1.99 -14.28
N SER A 46 -6.04 -0.94 -14.10
CA SER A 46 -5.51 -0.18 -15.23
C SER A 46 -4.40 -0.96 -15.93
N PRO A 47 -4.17 -0.73 -17.23
CA PRO A 47 -3.09 -1.39 -17.97
C PRO A 47 -1.70 -1.16 -17.38
N LEU A 48 -1.45 0.05 -16.88
CA LEU A 48 -0.19 0.43 -16.20
C LEU A 48 0.02 -0.39 -14.93
N MET A 49 -1.01 -0.43 -14.07
CA MET A 49 -0.96 -1.16 -12.79
C MET A 49 -0.74 -2.65 -13.02
N GLN A 50 -1.46 -3.25 -13.97
CA GLN A 50 -1.25 -4.65 -14.33
C GLN A 50 0.18 -4.90 -14.81
N GLY A 51 0.74 -3.99 -15.61
CA GLY A 51 2.10 -4.10 -16.13
C GLY A 51 3.14 -4.17 -15.00
N VAL A 52 2.99 -3.32 -13.98
CA VAL A 52 3.83 -3.29 -12.78
C VAL A 52 3.69 -4.57 -11.97
N ILE A 53 2.45 -5.02 -11.69
CA ILE A 53 2.19 -6.25 -10.93
C ILE A 53 2.82 -7.46 -11.64
N SER A 54 2.67 -7.58 -12.95
CA SER A 54 3.25 -8.67 -13.73
C SER A 54 4.79 -8.63 -13.69
N ALA A 55 5.42 -7.44 -13.75
CA ALA A 55 6.86 -7.31 -13.59
C ALA A 55 7.35 -7.77 -12.20
N LEU A 56 6.64 -7.39 -11.15
CA LEU A 56 6.94 -7.81 -9.77
C LEU A 56 6.83 -9.32 -9.61
N CYS A 57 5.71 -9.92 -10.04
CA CYS A 57 5.50 -11.36 -9.98
C CYS A 57 6.58 -12.13 -10.74
N ILE A 58 6.90 -11.73 -11.97
CA ILE A 58 7.97 -12.35 -12.77
C ILE A 58 9.30 -12.24 -12.02
N THR A 59 9.65 -11.07 -11.49
CA THR A 59 10.91 -10.85 -10.77
C THR A 59 11.01 -11.71 -9.51
N ILE A 60 9.93 -11.82 -8.74
CA ILE A 60 9.84 -12.70 -7.56
C ILE A 60 10.01 -14.16 -7.98
N GLY A 61 9.30 -14.62 -9.02
CA GLY A 61 9.43 -15.98 -9.54
C GLY A 61 10.87 -16.28 -10.00
N LEU A 62 11.51 -15.34 -10.69
CA LEU A 62 12.92 -15.44 -11.08
C LEU A 62 13.83 -15.57 -9.84
N ALA A 63 13.63 -14.74 -8.82
CA ALA A 63 14.44 -14.73 -7.59
C ALA A 63 14.27 -16.03 -6.79
N ILE A 64 13.03 -16.48 -6.57
CA ILE A 64 12.70 -17.75 -5.91
C ILE A 64 13.35 -18.91 -6.66
N GLY A 65 13.18 -18.99 -7.97
CA GLY A 65 13.76 -20.08 -8.74
C GLY A 65 15.30 -20.03 -8.77
N ALA A 66 15.92 -18.86 -8.68
CA ALA A 66 17.37 -18.74 -8.52
C ALA A 66 17.83 -19.24 -7.13
N GLY A 67 17.09 -18.90 -6.06
CA GLY A 67 17.35 -19.36 -4.71
C GLY A 67 17.24 -20.88 -4.57
N PHE A 68 16.18 -21.48 -5.12
CA PHE A 68 16.02 -22.94 -5.16
C PHE A 68 17.12 -23.63 -5.96
N ALA A 69 17.47 -23.09 -7.14
CA ALA A 69 18.54 -23.65 -7.94
C ALA A 69 19.88 -23.62 -7.18
N TRP A 70 20.17 -22.52 -6.49
CA TRP A 70 21.35 -22.39 -5.63
C TRP A 70 21.35 -23.40 -4.47
N PHE A 71 20.21 -23.54 -3.78
CA PHE A 71 20.08 -24.47 -2.65
C PHE A 71 20.23 -25.93 -3.11
N ALA A 72 19.57 -26.31 -4.21
CA ALA A 72 19.68 -27.64 -4.80
C ALA A 72 21.11 -27.95 -5.24
N GLN A 73 21.83 -26.99 -5.84
CA GLN A 73 23.25 -27.16 -6.18
C GLN A 73 24.10 -27.40 -4.93
N ARG A 74 23.82 -26.70 -3.84
CA ARG A 74 24.56 -26.83 -2.58
C ARG A 74 24.32 -28.19 -1.91
N LEU A 75 23.08 -28.70 -1.94
CA LEU A 75 22.74 -30.04 -1.48
C LEU A 75 23.39 -31.13 -2.35
N LEU A 76 23.31 -31.01 -3.67
CA LEU A 76 23.94 -31.98 -4.58
C LEU A 76 25.45 -32.02 -4.41
N ALA A 77 26.10 -30.86 -4.18
CA ALA A 77 27.51 -30.79 -3.86
C ALA A 77 27.83 -31.47 -2.51
N ALA A 78 27.01 -31.28 -1.48
CA ALA A 78 27.19 -31.94 -0.18
C ALA A 78 27.08 -33.48 -0.28
N VAL A 79 26.23 -33.99 -1.18
CA VAL A 79 26.02 -35.43 -1.43
C VAL A 79 26.88 -35.94 -2.60
N HIS A 80 27.87 -35.17 -3.06
CA HIS A 80 28.80 -35.53 -4.15
C HIS A 80 28.12 -36.00 -5.45
N ARG A 81 26.91 -35.50 -5.72
CA ARG A 81 26.15 -35.84 -6.94
C ARG A 81 26.41 -34.81 -8.05
N PRO A 82 26.54 -35.26 -9.31
CA PRO A 82 26.76 -34.34 -10.42
C PRO A 82 25.55 -33.43 -10.62
N VAL A 83 25.82 -32.14 -10.83
CA VAL A 83 24.77 -31.16 -11.16
C VAL A 83 24.24 -31.45 -12.56
N PRO A 84 22.91 -31.61 -12.74
CA PRO A 84 22.32 -31.86 -14.05
C PRO A 84 22.70 -30.74 -15.03
N ARG A 85 23.12 -31.11 -16.25
CA ARG A 85 23.39 -30.13 -17.31
C ARG A 85 22.07 -29.49 -17.76
N PRO A 86 22.03 -28.18 -18.02
CA PRO A 86 20.81 -27.54 -18.52
C PRO A 86 20.40 -28.20 -19.83
N LEU A 87 19.10 -28.47 -20.00
CA LEU A 87 18.54 -28.87 -21.30
C LEU A 87 19.00 -27.81 -22.31
N GLY A 88 19.82 -28.20 -23.29
CA GLY A 88 20.54 -27.28 -24.18
C GLY A 88 19.62 -26.43 -25.08
N ARG A 89 19.97 -26.29 -26.37
CA ARG A 89 19.20 -25.42 -27.29
C ARG A 89 17.70 -25.76 -27.36
N HIS A 90 17.32 -27.02 -27.17
CA HIS A 90 15.92 -27.47 -27.14
C HIS A 90 15.12 -26.92 -25.95
N GLY A 91 15.70 -26.87 -24.75
CA GLY A 91 15.02 -26.32 -23.57
C GLY A 91 14.72 -24.83 -23.71
N GLY A 92 15.63 -24.08 -24.35
CA GLY A 92 15.41 -22.66 -24.65
C GLY A 92 14.27 -22.41 -25.64
N ARG A 93 14.13 -23.26 -26.67
CA ARG A 93 13.02 -23.15 -27.66
C ARG A 93 11.67 -23.45 -27.02
N ILE A 94 11.58 -24.49 -26.19
CA ILE A 94 10.35 -24.85 -25.48
C ILE A 94 9.91 -23.71 -24.57
N LEU A 95 10.84 -23.16 -23.79
CA LEU A 95 10.54 -22.00 -22.94
C LEU A 95 10.11 -20.78 -23.77
N GLY A 96 10.78 -20.50 -24.88
CA GLY A 96 10.40 -19.40 -25.77
C GLY A 96 8.97 -19.56 -26.31
N ALA A 97 8.62 -20.76 -26.77
CA ALA A 97 7.25 -21.08 -27.20
C ALA A 97 6.25 -20.94 -26.06
N ALA A 98 6.59 -21.39 -24.85
CA ALA A 98 5.74 -21.26 -23.68
C ALA A 98 5.51 -19.79 -23.27
N VAL A 99 6.54 -18.93 -23.39
CA VAL A 99 6.42 -17.48 -23.14
C VAL A 99 5.50 -16.83 -24.17
N VAL A 100 5.67 -17.14 -25.47
CA VAL A 100 4.79 -16.60 -26.53
C VAL A 100 3.35 -17.04 -26.28
N LEU A 101 3.13 -18.32 -25.97
CA LEU A 101 1.82 -18.84 -25.67
C LEU A 101 1.19 -18.15 -24.43
N ALA A 102 1.99 -17.95 -23.38
CA ALA A 102 1.54 -17.25 -22.18
C ALA A 102 1.15 -15.79 -22.43
N VAL A 103 1.89 -15.07 -23.29
CA VAL A 103 1.55 -13.70 -23.69
C VAL A 103 0.23 -13.67 -24.47
N VAL A 104 0.07 -14.56 -25.45
CA VAL A 104 -1.16 -14.58 -26.28
C VAL A 104 -2.38 -14.98 -25.45
N LEU A 105 -2.32 -16.14 -24.77
CA LEU A 105 -3.44 -16.63 -23.96
C LEU A 105 -3.71 -15.73 -22.75
N GLY A 106 -2.65 -15.21 -22.14
CA GLY A 106 -2.72 -14.27 -21.03
C GLY A 106 -3.41 -12.97 -21.43
N GLY A 107 -3.10 -12.43 -22.62
CA GLY A 107 -3.77 -11.25 -23.16
C GLY A 107 -5.26 -11.46 -23.39
N VAL A 108 -5.63 -12.55 -24.08
CA VAL A 108 -7.04 -12.91 -24.32
C VAL A 108 -7.79 -13.06 -23.00
N ARG A 109 -7.24 -13.80 -22.05
CA ARG A 109 -7.88 -14.05 -20.76
C ARG A 109 -7.98 -12.76 -19.93
N TRP A 110 -6.91 -11.98 -19.87
CA TRP A 110 -6.88 -10.76 -19.07
C TRP A 110 -7.84 -9.70 -19.62
N VAL A 111 -7.75 -9.36 -20.92
CA VAL A 111 -8.68 -8.39 -21.55
C VAL A 111 -10.13 -8.87 -21.41
N GLY A 112 -10.41 -10.15 -21.64
CA GLY A 112 -11.75 -10.71 -21.50
C GLY A 112 -12.31 -10.60 -20.09
N SER A 113 -11.53 -11.01 -19.08
CA SER A 113 -11.94 -10.95 -17.66
C SER A 113 -12.07 -9.51 -17.14
N GLN A 114 -11.16 -8.62 -17.52
CA GLN A 114 -11.23 -7.21 -17.16
C GLN A 114 -12.46 -6.54 -17.78
N ASN A 115 -12.77 -6.83 -19.05
CA ASN A 115 -13.96 -6.27 -19.69
C ASN A 115 -15.26 -6.79 -19.09
N ALA A 116 -15.28 -8.04 -18.61
CA ALA A 116 -16.42 -8.55 -17.85
C ALA A 116 -16.60 -7.78 -16.54
N GLN A 117 -15.53 -7.49 -15.81
CA GLN A 117 -15.56 -6.75 -14.54
C GLN A 117 -15.93 -5.28 -14.74
N ARG A 118 -15.33 -4.60 -15.71
CA ARG A 118 -15.61 -3.19 -16.01
C ARG A 118 -17.06 -2.94 -16.36
N ARG A 119 -17.70 -3.88 -17.08
CA ARG A 119 -19.15 -3.83 -17.35
C ARG A 119 -20.02 -3.91 -16.08
N LEU A 120 -19.57 -4.63 -15.04
CA LEU A 120 -20.31 -4.72 -13.78
C LEU A 120 -20.27 -3.43 -12.96
N VAL A 121 -19.24 -2.61 -13.16
CA VAL A 121 -19.05 -1.33 -12.45
C VAL A 121 -19.21 -0.11 -13.37
N SER A 122 -19.87 -0.28 -14.52
CA SER A 122 -20.15 0.79 -15.50
C SER A 122 -18.91 1.58 -15.96
N MET A 123 -17.77 0.90 -16.11
CA MET A 123 -16.52 1.46 -16.65
C MET A 123 -16.33 1.13 -18.13
N ASP A 124 -15.59 1.98 -18.83
CA ASP A 124 -15.22 1.78 -20.23
C ASP A 124 -14.42 0.48 -20.44
N VAL A 125 -14.78 -0.26 -21.48
CA VAL A 125 -14.11 -1.50 -21.86
C VAL A 125 -12.68 -1.24 -22.34
N LEU A 126 -11.79 -2.16 -22.01
CA LEU A 126 -10.44 -2.19 -22.52
C LEU A 126 -10.42 -2.55 -24.01
N ALA A 127 -9.66 -1.78 -24.77
CA ALA A 127 -9.26 -2.08 -26.13
C ALA A 127 -7.96 -2.90 -26.15
N TRP A 128 -7.75 -3.68 -27.22
CA TRP A 128 -6.54 -4.47 -27.40
C TRP A 128 -5.21 -3.70 -27.32
N PRO A 129 -5.09 -2.45 -27.82
CA PRO A 129 -3.87 -1.65 -27.68
C PRO A 129 -3.45 -1.42 -26.22
N GLU A 130 -4.39 -1.40 -25.28
CA GLU A 130 -4.07 -1.23 -23.87
C GLU A 130 -3.34 -2.44 -23.29
N TYR A 131 -3.57 -3.64 -23.84
CA TYR A 131 -2.76 -4.80 -23.48
C TYR A 131 -1.28 -4.64 -23.90
N LEU A 132 -1.00 -3.94 -25.01
CA LEU A 132 0.39 -3.61 -25.37
C LEU A 132 1.03 -2.69 -24.32
N ILE A 133 0.28 -1.75 -23.76
CA ILE A 133 0.78 -0.89 -22.66
C ILE A 133 1.19 -1.76 -21.48
N THR A 134 0.35 -2.72 -21.08
CA THR A 134 0.67 -3.69 -20.02
C THR A 134 1.98 -4.43 -20.32
N LEU A 135 2.15 -4.96 -21.54
CA LEU A 135 3.38 -5.67 -21.93
C LEU A 135 4.62 -4.78 -21.89
N VAL A 136 4.54 -3.57 -22.44
CA VAL A 136 5.65 -2.60 -22.44
C VAL A 136 6.05 -2.24 -21.02
N VAL A 137 5.08 -1.92 -20.16
CA VAL A 137 5.34 -1.61 -18.75
C VAL A 137 5.95 -2.81 -18.03
N THR A 138 5.43 -4.02 -18.24
CA THR A 138 6.01 -5.24 -17.66
C THR A 138 7.47 -5.42 -18.05
N ILE A 139 7.82 -5.18 -19.31
CA ILE A 139 9.20 -5.28 -19.79
C ILE A 139 10.07 -4.20 -19.17
N VAL A 140 9.66 -2.94 -19.23
CA VAL A 140 10.44 -1.79 -18.72
C VAL A 140 10.68 -1.94 -17.22
N VAL A 141 9.62 -2.14 -16.43
CA VAL A 141 9.71 -2.30 -14.97
C VAL A 141 10.47 -3.57 -14.62
N GLY A 142 10.23 -4.68 -15.32
CA GLY A 142 10.93 -5.95 -15.10
C GLY A 142 12.44 -5.83 -15.36
N VAL A 143 12.84 -5.13 -16.42
CA VAL A 143 14.25 -4.85 -16.71
C VAL A 143 14.87 -3.97 -15.63
N LEU A 144 14.18 -2.91 -15.19
CA LEU A 144 14.66 -2.03 -14.11
C LEU A 144 14.88 -2.80 -12.81
N LEU A 145 13.88 -3.57 -12.37
CA LEU A 145 13.97 -4.40 -11.16
C LEU A 145 15.10 -5.44 -11.26
N PHE A 146 15.25 -6.06 -12.43
CA PHE A 146 16.30 -7.03 -12.67
C PHE A 146 17.70 -6.39 -12.64
N LEU A 147 17.87 -5.22 -13.23
CA LEU A 147 19.13 -4.46 -13.19
C LEU A 147 19.47 -4.05 -11.75
N LEU A 148 18.48 -3.55 -11.00
CA LEU A 148 18.63 -3.18 -9.59
C LEU A 148 19.06 -4.39 -8.74
N GLY A 149 18.38 -5.53 -8.90
CA GLY A 149 18.74 -6.76 -8.21
C GLY A 149 20.15 -7.25 -8.55
N ARG A 150 20.59 -7.07 -9.80
CA ARG A 150 21.98 -7.38 -10.20
C ARG A 150 23.00 -6.45 -9.60
N LEU A 151 22.71 -5.15 -9.51
CA LEU A 151 23.59 -4.17 -8.87
C LEU A 151 23.73 -4.48 -7.38
N ALA A 152 22.63 -4.77 -6.69
CA ALA A 152 22.63 -5.18 -5.29
C ALA A 152 23.48 -6.45 -5.08
N ALA A 153 23.25 -7.50 -5.89
CA ALA A 153 24.04 -8.74 -5.81
C ALA A 153 25.54 -8.51 -6.09
N GLN A 154 25.91 -7.51 -6.91
CA GLN A 154 27.31 -7.15 -7.10
C GLN A 154 27.89 -6.42 -5.90
N GLY A 155 27.14 -5.49 -5.31
CA GLY A 155 27.52 -4.81 -4.07
C GLY A 155 27.83 -5.82 -2.97
N ILE A 156 26.91 -6.74 -2.72
CA ILE A 156 27.05 -7.81 -1.72
C ILE A 156 28.31 -8.65 -1.98
N ARG A 157 28.54 -9.09 -3.22
CA ARG A 157 29.74 -9.88 -3.57
C ARG A 157 31.05 -9.10 -3.55
N ARG A 158 31.01 -7.77 -3.71
CA ARG A 158 32.21 -6.93 -3.54
C ARG A 158 32.53 -6.80 -2.06
N LEU A 159 31.51 -6.58 -1.24
CA LEU A 159 31.64 -6.51 0.21
C LEU A 159 32.15 -7.84 0.78
N ASP A 160 31.54 -8.96 0.40
CA ASP A 160 31.95 -10.31 0.80
C ASP A 160 33.42 -10.61 0.49
N ARG A 161 33.89 -10.22 -0.70
CA ARG A 161 35.31 -10.35 -1.09
C ARG A 161 36.24 -9.44 -0.30
N ALA A 162 35.81 -8.20 -0.02
CA ALA A 162 36.62 -7.26 0.77
C ALA A 162 36.74 -7.73 2.22
N VAL A 163 35.66 -8.25 2.81
CA VAL A 163 35.64 -8.80 4.18
C VAL A 163 36.44 -10.10 4.27
N SER A 164 36.25 -11.01 3.30
CA SER A 164 36.98 -12.30 3.26
C SER A 164 38.48 -12.15 2.99
N ALA A 165 38.92 -11.01 2.45
CA ALA A 165 40.34 -10.70 2.29
C ALA A 165 41.01 -10.23 3.59
N ALA A 166 40.23 -9.75 4.57
CA ALA A 166 40.74 -9.19 5.81
C ALA A 166 40.59 -10.12 7.04
N LEU A 167 39.71 -11.14 6.97
CA LEU A 167 39.37 -11.99 8.10
C LEU A 167 39.37 -13.50 7.73
N PRO A 168 39.73 -14.40 8.67
CA PRO A 168 39.60 -15.84 8.48
C PRO A 168 38.17 -16.28 8.13
N ALA A 169 38.04 -17.24 7.22
CA ALA A 169 36.79 -17.66 6.58
C ALA A 169 35.54 -17.85 7.49
N PRO A 170 35.61 -18.47 8.69
CA PRO A 170 34.42 -18.63 9.53
C PRO A 170 33.94 -17.32 10.17
N ILE A 171 34.85 -16.40 10.51
CA ILE A 171 34.53 -15.09 11.10
C ILE A 171 34.03 -14.13 10.01
N ALA A 172 34.61 -14.20 8.81
CA ALA A 172 34.16 -13.43 7.64
C ALA A 172 32.72 -13.81 7.22
N ALA A 173 32.36 -15.09 7.29
CA ALA A 173 31.01 -15.56 6.92
C ALA A 173 29.94 -15.09 7.93
N LEU A 174 30.20 -15.22 9.24
CA LEU A 174 29.29 -14.76 10.29
C LEU A 174 29.22 -13.23 10.36
N GLY A 175 30.37 -12.54 10.31
CA GLY A 175 30.44 -11.08 10.30
C GLY A 175 29.83 -10.47 9.05
N GLY A 176 30.09 -11.06 7.87
CA GLY A 176 29.48 -10.65 6.61
C GLY A 176 27.96 -10.86 6.59
N ALA A 177 27.48 -11.99 7.09
CA ALA A 177 26.04 -12.24 7.23
C ALA A 177 25.37 -11.23 8.19
N LEU A 178 26.02 -10.94 9.33
CA LEU A 178 25.52 -9.95 10.28
C LEU A 178 25.51 -8.54 9.67
N VAL A 179 26.58 -8.12 9.00
CA VAL A 179 26.65 -6.82 8.33
C VAL A 179 25.62 -6.70 7.22
N VAL A 180 25.43 -7.74 6.40
CA VAL A 180 24.41 -7.74 5.34
C VAL A 180 23.00 -7.73 5.94
N ALA A 181 22.74 -8.50 7.01
CA ALA A 181 21.46 -8.47 7.71
C ALA A 181 21.18 -7.07 8.29
N THR A 182 22.16 -6.47 8.97
CA THR A 182 22.06 -5.10 9.51
C THR A 182 21.87 -4.08 8.40
N LEU A 183 22.60 -4.18 7.28
CA LEU A 183 22.41 -3.30 6.12
C LEU A 183 21.04 -3.48 5.49
N ILE A 184 20.53 -4.70 5.36
CA ILE A 184 19.18 -4.95 4.83
C ILE A 184 18.14 -4.37 5.76
N VAL A 185 18.25 -4.61 7.07
CA VAL A 185 17.29 -4.10 8.06
C VAL A 185 17.34 -2.58 8.10
N THR A 186 18.53 -1.97 8.19
CA THR A 186 18.67 -0.50 8.22
C THR A 186 18.28 0.16 6.90
N PHE A 187 18.61 -0.43 5.75
CA PHE A 187 18.18 0.05 4.44
C PHE A 187 16.66 -0.07 4.26
N ALA A 188 16.09 -1.22 4.62
CA ALA A 188 14.65 -1.43 4.55
C ALA A 188 13.91 -0.46 5.48
N GLN A 189 14.38 -0.30 6.73
CA GLN A 189 13.73 0.52 7.74
C GLN A 189 13.89 2.02 7.45
N ARG A 190 15.12 2.51 7.24
CA ARG A 190 15.39 3.95 7.08
C ARG A 190 15.20 4.48 5.67
N ILE A 191 15.46 3.67 4.63
CA ILE A 191 15.41 4.16 3.25
C ILE A 191 14.13 3.73 2.56
N VAL A 192 13.70 2.48 2.71
CA VAL A 192 12.50 2.01 2.03
C VAL A 192 11.25 2.46 2.78
N ILE A 193 11.12 2.18 4.07
CA ILE A 193 9.89 2.48 4.83
C ILE A 193 9.74 3.99 5.05
N GLU A 194 10.73 4.69 5.64
CA GLU A 194 10.59 6.13 5.93
C GLU A 194 10.35 6.98 4.67
N ASN A 195 11.09 6.76 3.57
CA ASN A 195 10.85 7.50 2.33
C ASN A 195 9.54 7.08 1.63
N PHE A 196 9.16 5.81 1.70
CA PHE A 196 7.87 5.37 1.16
C PHE A 196 6.70 5.99 1.93
N VAL A 197 6.78 6.06 3.26
CA VAL A 197 5.78 6.70 4.12
C VAL A 197 5.74 8.21 3.86
N SER A 198 6.89 8.88 3.73
CA SER A 198 6.93 10.31 3.38
C SER A 198 6.34 10.60 1.99
N TRP A 199 6.67 9.77 1.00
CA TRP A 199 6.08 9.86 -0.35
C TRP A 199 4.57 9.58 -0.34
N ALA A 200 4.14 8.57 0.43
CA ALA A 200 2.73 8.22 0.55
C ALA A 200 1.95 9.35 1.26
N ASN A 201 2.47 9.86 2.37
CA ASN A 201 1.86 10.98 3.09
C ASN A 201 1.75 12.24 2.22
N SER A 202 2.75 12.59 1.42
CA SER A 202 2.66 13.75 0.51
C SER A 202 1.67 13.53 -0.64
N THR A 203 1.66 12.34 -1.24
CA THR A 203 0.76 12.01 -2.35
C THR A 203 -0.70 11.95 -1.87
N TYR A 204 -0.97 11.23 -0.79
CA TYR A 204 -2.33 11.10 -0.25
C TYR A 204 -2.77 12.33 0.53
N GLY A 205 -1.84 13.09 1.14
CA GLY A 205 -2.14 14.40 1.72
C GLY A 205 -2.64 15.42 0.68
N THR A 206 -2.14 15.34 -0.56
CA THR A 206 -2.66 16.17 -1.66
C THR A 206 -4.11 15.79 -2.02
N VAL A 207 -4.44 14.50 -1.94
CA VAL A 207 -5.84 14.04 -2.14
C VAL A 207 -6.71 14.50 -0.97
N ASP A 208 -6.17 14.44 0.25
CA ASP A 208 -6.82 14.88 1.48
C ASP A 208 -7.14 16.39 1.47
N ASP A 209 -6.32 17.21 0.79
CA ASP A 209 -6.60 18.63 0.60
C ASP A 209 -7.81 18.92 -0.31
N GLY A 210 -8.31 17.92 -1.03
CA GLY A 210 -9.46 18.04 -1.92
C GLY A 210 -10.80 18.06 -1.19
N THR A 211 -11.86 18.38 -1.94
CA THR A 211 -13.25 18.26 -1.50
C THR A 211 -14.00 17.38 -2.50
N PRO A 212 -14.80 16.39 -2.06
CA PRO A 212 -15.59 15.57 -2.97
C PRO A 212 -16.52 16.42 -3.85
N PRO A 213 -16.77 16.03 -5.12
CA PRO A 213 -17.72 16.75 -5.98
C PRO A 213 -19.11 16.84 -5.35
N GLY A 214 -19.68 18.05 -5.31
CA GLY A 214 -21.01 18.30 -4.75
C GLY A 214 -21.03 18.54 -3.23
N ILE A 215 -19.91 18.40 -2.54
CA ILE A 215 -19.78 18.73 -1.11
C ILE A 215 -19.29 20.16 -0.94
N THR A 216 -19.95 20.92 -0.06
CA THR A 216 -19.60 22.29 0.31
C THR A 216 -19.51 22.44 1.82
N ALA A 217 -18.83 23.50 2.28
CA ALA A 217 -18.75 23.81 3.70
C ALA A 217 -20.16 23.92 4.32
N PRO A 218 -20.41 23.30 5.49
CA PRO A 218 -21.68 23.40 6.18
C PRO A 218 -22.04 24.85 6.50
N THR A 219 -23.31 25.21 6.35
CA THR A 219 -23.85 26.48 6.84
C THR A 219 -24.39 26.36 8.27
N SER A 220 -24.53 25.14 8.78
CA SER A 220 -25.05 24.86 10.13
C SER A 220 -24.00 25.10 11.21
N LEU A 221 -24.45 25.60 12.37
CA LEU A 221 -23.63 25.72 13.57
C LEU A 221 -23.36 24.36 14.23
N LEU A 222 -24.09 23.31 13.85
CA LEU A 222 -24.09 21.99 14.48
C LEU A 222 -23.07 21.00 13.86
N ARG A 223 -22.30 21.46 12.87
CA ARG A 223 -21.38 20.63 12.10
C ARG A 223 -19.99 21.24 12.06
N SER A 224 -18.96 20.40 12.16
CA SER A 224 -17.56 20.85 12.06
C SER A 224 -17.27 21.50 10.71
N GLY A 225 -16.42 22.53 10.69
CA GLY A 225 -16.16 23.34 9.51
C GLY A 225 -17.28 24.33 9.14
N GLY A 226 -18.38 24.34 9.89
CA GLY A 226 -19.43 25.37 9.80
C GLY A 226 -19.12 26.63 10.61
N PRO A 227 -20.04 27.63 10.61
CA PRO A 227 -19.80 28.88 11.30
C PRO A 227 -19.59 28.69 12.81
N GLY A 228 -18.53 29.29 13.35
CA GLY A 228 -18.17 29.17 14.76
C GLY A 228 -17.53 27.85 15.18
N SER A 229 -17.28 26.92 14.24
CA SER A 229 -16.54 25.67 14.53
C SER A 229 -15.12 25.95 15.01
N LEU A 230 -14.64 25.18 15.98
CA LEU A 230 -13.24 25.18 16.40
C LEU A 230 -12.32 24.51 15.37
N VAL A 231 -12.90 23.76 14.43
CA VAL A 231 -12.20 23.06 13.37
C VAL A 231 -12.48 23.76 12.05
N GLY A 232 -11.42 24.21 11.37
CA GLY A 232 -11.55 24.86 10.07
C GLY A 232 -12.02 23.89 8.99
N TRP A 233 -12.88 24.33 8.07
CA TRP A 233 -13.31 23.50 6.92
C TRP A 233 -12.12 22.93 6.14
N ASP A 234 -11.08 23.72 5.96
CA ASP A 234 -9.91 23.32 5.21
C ASP A 234 -9.03 22.30 5.96
N THR A 235 -9.16 22.20 7.30
CA THR A 235 -8.36 21.26 8.12
C THR A 235 -9.00 19.89 8.31
N LEU A 236 -10.26 19.73 7.89
CA LEU A 236 -11.01 18.47 8.03
C LEU A 236 -10.49 17.32 7.16
N GLY A 237 -9.71 17.60 6.11
CA GLY A 237 -9.33 16.61 5.11
C GLY A 237 -10.49 16.16 4.22
N TYR A 238 -10.22 15.31 3.24
CA TYR A 238 -11.16 14.98 2.17
C TYR A 238 -12.39 14.24 2.73
N GLU A 239 -12.15 13.25 3.60
CA GLU A 239 -13.22 12.46 4.19
C GLU A 239 -13.92 13.17 5.35
N GLY A 240 -13.22 14.04 6.09
CA GLY A 240 -13.86 14.89 7.09
C GLY A 240 -14.81 15.90 6.45
N ARG A 241 -14.43 16.50 5.31
CA ARG A 241 -15.32 17.36 4.51
C ARG A 241 -16.51 16.58 3.96
N ASN A 242 -16.30 15.38 3.44
CA ASN A 242 -17.37 14.48 2.98
C ASN A 242 -18.37 14.18 4.10
N PHE A 243 -17.87 13.85 5.29
CA PHE A 243 -18.68 13.54 6.46
C PHE A 243 -19.44 14.77 6.99
N ALA A 244 -18.75 15.90 7.20
CA ALA A 244 -19.37 17.11 7.75
C ALA A 244 -20.37 17.77 6.79
N GLY A 245 -20.02 17.84 5.50
CA GLY A 245 -20.83 18.46 4.45
C GLY A 245 -21.93 17.57 3.85
N GLY A 246 -21.91 16.26 4.13
CA GLY A 246 -22.90 15.30 3.62
C GLY A 246 -24.00 14.94 4.64
N GLY A 247 -24.76 13.88 4.35
CA GLY A 247 -25.81 13.36 5.25
C GLY A 247 -27.23 13.84 4.93
N PRO A 248 -28.23 13.27 5.62
CA PRO A 248 -29.63 13.62 5.43
C PRO A 248 -29.92 15.04 5.92
N THR A 249 -30.81 15.74 5.23
CA THR A 249 -31.33 17.03 5.68
C THR A 249 -32.45 16.84 6.71
N VAL A 250 -32.85 17.92 7.39
CA VAL A 250 -34.00 17.90 8.29
C VAL A 250 -35.29 17.52 7.54
N GLU A 251 -35.40 17.89 6.26
CA GLU A 251 -36.51 17.53 5.38
C GLU A 251 -36.52 16.03 5.08
N ASP A 252 -35.36 15.44 4.78
CA ASP A 252 -35.23 14.00 4.54
C ASP A 252 -35.65 13.21 5.78
N LEU A 253 -35.13 13.61 6.95
CA LEU A 253 -35.44 13.00 8.24
C LEU A 253 -36.94 13.12 8.57
N ARG A 254 -37.55 14.29 8.36
CA ARG A 254 -39.00 14.50 8.56
C ARG A 254 -39.84 13.68 7.58
N GLY A 255 -39.39 13.53 6.35
CA GLY A 255 -40.03 12.67 5.36
C GLY A 255 -40.06 11.20 5.78
N PHE A 256 -39.01 10.73 6.47
CA PHE A 256 -38.92 9.37 6.99
C PHE A 256 -39.67 9.16 8.30
N ALA A 257 -39.50 10.07 9.26
CA ALA A 257 -40.06 9.96 10.62
C ALA A 257 -41.58 10.19 10.69
N GLY A 258 -42.13 10.96 9.74
CA GLY A 258 -43.54 11.36 9.70
C GLY A 258 -43.76 12.80 10.15
N ALA A 259 -44.92 13.37 9.76
CA ALA A 259 -45.20 14.80 9.90
C ALA A 259 -45.24 15.30 11.36
N ASP A 260 -45.62 14.43 12.30
CA ASP A 260 -45.76 14.75 13.73
C ASP A 260 -44.48 14.50 14.54
N ALA A 261 -43.42 13.95 13.92
CA ALA A 261 -42.18 13.65 14.61
C ALA A 261 -41.35 14.92 14.89
N THR A 262 -40.80 15.01 16.10
CA THR A 262 -39.83 16.05 16.45
C THR A 262 -38.49 15.71 15.81
N VAL A 263 -38.19 16.35 14.68
CA VAL A 263 -36.94 16.16 13.96
C VAL A 263 -35.96 17.27 14.30
N LEU A 264 -34.73 16.88 14.63
CA LEU A 264 -33.62 17.80 14.86
C LEU A 264 -32.59 17.65 13.74
N GLU A 265 -31.78 18.69 13.51
CA GLU A 265 -30.60 18.52 12.65
C GLU A 265 -29.55 17.66 13.37
N PRO A 266 -29.00 16.61 12.74
CA PRO A 266 -27.92 15.81 13.31
C PRO A 266 -26.66 16.62 13.57
N ILE A 267 -25.96 16.29 14.66
CA ILE A 267 -24.64 16.86 14.95
C ILE A 267 -23.57 15.94 14.37
N ARG A 268 -22.66 16.53 13.59
CA ARG A 268 -21.49 15.83 13.03
C ARG A 268 -20.22 16.56 13.42
N VAL A 269 -19.49 15.98 14.36
CA VAL A 269 -18.19 16.48 14.82
C VAL A 269 -17.08 15.68 14.16
N TYR A 270 -16.12 16.39 13.58
CA TYR A 270 -14.96 15.77 12.94
C TYR A 270 -13.72 16.61 13.17
N VAL A 271 -12.62 15.96 13.53
CA VAL A 271 -11.30 16.58 13.65
C VAL A 271 -10.35 15.92 12.65
N GLY A 272 -9.92 16.69 11.65
CA GLY A 272 -8.92 16.24 10.69
C GLY A 272 -7.50 16.42 11.23
N ILE A 273 -6.51 15.73 10.63
CA ILE A 273 -5.12 15.72 11.11
C ILE A 273 -4.53 17.14 11.21
N LYS A 274 -4.89 18.02 10.26
CA LYS A 274 -4.39 19.41 10.19
C LYS A 274 -5.08 20.36 11.18
N SER A 275 -5.97 19.85 12.02
CA SER A 275 -6.72 20.66 12.99
C SER A 275 -5.95 20.89 14.29
N VAL A 276 -4.87 20.13 14.49
CA VAL A 276 -3.93 20.26 15.62
C VAL A 276 -2.53 20.48 15.03
N ASP A 277 -1.70 21.26 15.72
CA ASP A 277 -0.33 21.54 15.27
C ASP A 277 0.55 20.27 15.27
N ASP A 278 1.35 20.10 14.22
CA ASP A 278 2.28 18.97 14.04
C ASP A 278 3.36 18.86 15.14
N GLY A 279 3.53 19.90 15.97
CA GLY A 279 4.54 19.99 17.03
C GLY A 279 4.08 19.51 18.40
N VAL A 280 2.82 19.06 18.54
CA VAL A 280 2.27 18.60 19.83
C VAL A 280 2.83 17.23 20.19
N GLU A 281 3.29 17.08 21.44
CA GLU A 281 3.92 15.84 21.94
C GLU A 281 2.97 14.63 21.91
N ASP A 282 1.68 14.87 22.21
CA ASP A 282 0.60 13.88 22.10
C ASP A 282 -0.53 14.42 21.22
N ALA A 283 -0.36 14.30 19.91
CA ALA A 283 -1.36 14.73 18.92
C ALA A 283 -2.72 14.03 19.11
N ALA A 284 -2.72 12.74 19.49
CA ALA A 284 -3.95 11.98 19.67
C ALA A 284 -4.79 12.52 20.85
N ALA A 285 -4.15 12.89 21.95
CA ALA A 285 -4.82 13.53 23.07
C ALA A 285 -5.37 14.92 22.69
N ALA A 286 -4.56 15.74 22.00
CA ALA A 286 -4.99 17.07 21.57
C ALA A 286 -6.14 17.03 20.55
N GLU A 287 -6.14 16.08 19.62
CA GLU A 287 -7.26 15.84 18.69
C GLU A 287 -8.53 15.44 19.44
N ALA A 288 -8.41 14.56 20.44
CA ALA A 288 -9.52 14.13 21.27
C ALA A 288 -10.10 15.28 22.12
N ASP A 289 -9.25 16.12 22.70
CA ASP A 289 -9.67 17.30 23.46
C ASP A 289 -10.39 18.31 22.56
N LEU A 290 -9.87 18.56 21.35
CA LEU A 290 -10.53 19.41 20.35
C LEU A 290 -11.88 18.84 19.92
N ALA A 291 -11.97 17.52 19.74
CA ALA A 291 -13.23 16.84 19.41
C ALA A 291 -14.26 17.00 20.55
N VAL A 292 -13.83 16.88 21.81
CA VAL A 292 -14.70 17.10 22.97
C VAL A 292 -15.17 18.56 23.04
N ALA A 293 -14.27 19.53 22.85
CA ALA A 293 -14.63 20.94 22.86
C ALA A 293 -15.65 21.28 21.75
N GLU A 294 -15.50 20.68 20.57
CA GLU A 294 -16.44 20.84 19.46
C GLU A 294 -17.79 20.13 19.73
N LEU A 295 -17.79 18.98 20.41
CA LEU A 295 -19.00 18.32 20.91
C LEU A 295 -19.74 19.18 21.95
N GLU A 296 -19.02 19.84 22.85
CA GLU A 296 -19.62 20.77 23.82
C GLU A 296 -20.24 21.98 23.11
N ARG A 297 -19.50 22.59 22.19
CA ARG A 297 -19.95 23.76 21.43
C ARG A 297 -21.24 23.49 20.67
N THR A 298 -21.38 22.29 20.10
CA THR A 298 -22.56 21.87 19.33
C THR A 298 -23.72 21.38 20.22
N GLY A 299 -23.50 21.25 21.54
CA GLY A 299 -24.49 20.70 22.46
C GLY A 299 -24.70 19.19 22.29
N ALA A 300 -23.73 18.47 21.73
CA ALA A 300 -23.84 17.05 21.38
C ALA A 300 -24.19 16.16 22.57
N PHE A 301 -23.69 16.49 23.77
CA PHE A 301 -23.97 15.75 25.00
C PHE A 301 -25.43 15.85 25.46
N SER A 302 -26.22 16.77 24.90
CA SER A 302 -27.66 16.86 25.17
C SER A 302 -28.52 16.01 24.22
N ARG A 303 -27.91 15.43 23.18
CA ARG A 303 -28.62 14.57 22.23
C ARG A 303 -28.94 13.22 22.86
N ARG A 304 -30.03 12.61 22.41
CA ARG A 304 -30.46 11.30 22.89
C ARG A 304 -29.42 10.21 22.65
N SER A 305 -28.62 10.31 21.58
CA SER A 305 -27.61 9.30 21.27
C SER A 305 -26.36 9.93 20.65
N LEU A 306 -25.19 9.55 21.16
CA LEU A 306 -23.88 9.94 20.66
C LEU A 306 -23.12 8.69 20.20
N VAL A 307 -22.59 8.70 18.98
CA VAL A 307 -21.74 7.64 18.45
C VAL A 307 -20.31 8.15 18.30
N ILE A 308 -19.37 7.37 18.82
CA ILE A 308 -17.93 7.52 18.54
C ILE A 308 -17.62 6.62 17.33
N ALA A 309 -17.39 7.23 16.18
CA ALA A 309 -17.05 6.52 14.95
C ALA A 309 -15.53 6.43 14.81
N THR A 310 -15.01 5.20 14.89
CA THR A 310 -13.62 4.95 14.51
C THR A 310 -13.50 4.91 13.00
N VAL A 311 -12.50 5.60 12.47
CA VAL A 311 -12.31 5.75 11.02
C VAL A 311 -11.25 4.78 10.51
N THR A 312 -11.32 4.49 9.22
CA THR A 312 -10.20 3.84 8.52
C THR A 312 -9.12 4.87 8.18
N GLY A 313 -7.88 4.43 7.94
CA GLY A 313 -6.69 5.24 7.62
C GLY A 313 -6.96 6.71 7.24
N THR A 314 -7.52 6.94 6.05
CA THR A 314 -7.79 8.26 5.45
C THR A 314 -8.82 9.12 6.18
N GLY A 315 -9.47 8.63 7.23
CA GLY A 315 -10.50 9.35 7.95
C GLY A 315 -11.94 9.00 7.57
N TRP A 316 -12.16 7.95 6.78
CA TRP A 316 -13.48 7.64 6.25
C TRP A 316 -14.45 7.12 7.33
N VAL A 317 -15.60 7.78 7.42
CA VAL A 317 -16.81 7.33 8.12
C VAL A 317 -17.80 6.83 7.08
N ASP A 318 -18.34 5.62 7.26
CA ASP A 318 -19.30 5.05 6.32
C ASP A 318 -20.59 5.90 6.27
N PRO A 319 -20.91 6.54 5.13
CA PRO A 319 -22.01 7.50 5.05
C PRO A 319 -23.37 6.82 5.20
N VAL A 320 -23.49 5.55 4.80
CA VAL A 320 -24.74 4.79 4.92
C VAL A 320 -25.03 4.47 6.38
N SER A 321 -24.03 4.03 7.14
CA SER A 321 -24.14 3.74 8.57
C SER A 321 -24.41 5.01 9.37
N ALA A 322 -23.71 6.11 9.07
CA ALA A 322 -23.94 7.40 9.70
C ALA A 322 -25.38 7.90 9.43
N ALA A 323 -25.83 7.88 8.18
CA ALA A 323 -27.18 8.30 7.83
C ALA A 323 -28.25 7.39 8.47
N ALA A 324 -28.06 6.07 8.44
CA ALA A 324 -29.00 5.13 9.06
C ALA A 324 -29.16 5.40 10.56
N PHE A 325 -28.06 5.68 11.27
CA PHE A 325 -28.11 6.07 12.67
C PHE A 325 -28.90 7.36 12.90
N GLU A 326 -28.71 8.36 12.05
CA GLU A 326 -29.43 9.64 12.15
C GLU A 326 -30.93 9.48 11.84
N TYR A 327 -31.30 8.68 10.84
CA TYR A 327 -32.70 8.34 10.54
C TYR A 327 -33.36 7.59 11.69
N MET A 328 -32.67 6.66 12.34
CA MET A 328 -33.21 5.88 13.46
C MET A 328 -33.50 6.73 14.70
N HIS A 329 -32.90 7.91 14.82
CA HIS A 329 -33.03 8.80 15.97
C HIS A 329 -33.70 10.14 15.63
N ASP A 330 -34.35 10.24 14.46
CA ASP A 330 -35.02 11.48 13.99
C ASP A 330 -34.09 12.71 14.01
N GLY A 331 -32.79 12.47 13.83
CA GLY A 331 -31.72 13.46 13.94
C GLY A 331 -31.43 13.98 15.35
N ASP A 332 -32.07 13.44 16.40
CA ASP A 332 -31.66 13.61 17.80
C ASP A 332 -30.43 12.75 18.12
N SER A 333 -29.37 13.02 17.37
CA SER A 333 -28.15 12.22 17.33
C SER A 333 -26.93 13.11 17.14
N ALA A 334 -25.81 12.66 17.69
CA ALA A 334 -24.49 13.21 17.45
C ALA A 334 -23.53 12.08 17.02
N ILE A 335 -22.62 12.39 16.10
CA ILE A 335 -21.54 11.50 15.68
C ILE A 335 -20.23 12.26 15.80
N VAL A 336 -19.22 11.65 16.42
CA VAL A 336 -17.85 12.18 16.51
C VAL A 336 -16.85 11.23 15.86
N ALA A 337 -15.90 11.79 15.11
CA ALA A 337 -14.77 11.06 14.54
C ALA A 337 -13.50 11.93 14.51
N THR A 338 -12.34 11.28 14.54
CA THR A 338 -11.01 11.89 14.43
C THR A 338 -10.19 11.18 13.37
N GLN A 339 -9.51 11.92 12.51
CA GLN A 339 -8.60 11.38 11.50
C GLN A 339 -7.20 11.18 12.08
N TYR A 340 -6.51 10.08 11.76
CA TYR A 340 -5.17 9.78 12.29
C TYR A 340 -4.09 9.54 11.22
N SER A 341 -4.46 9.41 9.94
CA SER A 341 -3.52 9.17 8.85
C SER A 341 -4.03 9.67 7.50
N TYR A 342 -3.11 10.07 6.62
CA TYR A 342 -3.42 10.31 5.21
C TYR A 342 -3.43 9.00 4.41
N LEU A 343 -2.97 7.90 5.00
CA LEU A 343 -2.65 6.68 4.28
C LEU A 343 -3.89 5.80 4.04
N PRO A 344 -4.01 5.19 2.85
CA PRO A 344 -4.99 4.13 2.62
C PRO A 344 -4.79 2.96 3.57
N SER A 345 -5.87 2.26 3.89
CA SER A 345 -5.93 1.20 4.91
C SER A 345 -4.89 0.08 4.74
N TRP A 346 -4.51 -0.30 3.51
CA TRP A 346 -3.47 -1.32 3.27
C TRP A 346 -2.06 -0.84 3.64
N ILE A 347 -1.80 0.46 3.55
CA ILE A 347 -0.54 1.05 4.00
C ILE A 347 -0.59 1.24 5.51
N SER A 348 -1.66 1.82 6.06
CA SER A 348 -1.79 2.04 7.51
C SER A 348 -1.65 0.73 8.30
N PHE A 349 -2.15 -0.39 7.78
CA PHE A 349 -1.97 -1.71 8.39
C PHE A 349 -0.49 -2.13 8.53
N LEU A 350 0.37 -1.70 7.60
CA LEU A 350 1.80 -2.05 7.62
C LEU A 350 2.63 -1.14 8.51
N VAL A 351 2.23 0.11 8.72
CA VAL A 351 3.10 1.15 9.31
C VAL A 351 2.50 1.97 10.45
N ASP A 352 1.18 1.97 10.66
CA ASP A 352 0.47 2.91 11.57
C ASP A 352 -0.50 2.21 12.55
N LEU A 353 -0.34 0.91 12.82
CA LEU A 353 -1.22 0.16 13.74
C LEU A 353 -1.30 0.81 15.14
N ASP A 354 -0.16 1.28 15.67
CA ASP A 354 -0.10 1.90 16.99
C ASP A 354 -0.79 3.27 17.02
N LYS A 355 -0.70 4.05 15.93
CA LYS A 355 -1.36 5.36 15.83
C LYS A 355 -2.88 5.22 15.83
N ALA A 356 -3.41 4.28 15.05
CA ALA A 356 -4.85 4.00 15.02
C ALA A 356 -5.38 3.63 16.41
N ALA A 357 -4.65 2.77 17.13
CA ALA A 357 -5.01 2.36 18.49
C ALA A 357 -4.86 3.48 19.52
N ALA A 358 -3.89 4.39 19.36
CA ALA A 358 -3.72 5.55 20.23
C ALA A 358 -4.85 6.57 20.03
N ASN A 359 -5.12 6.98 18.79
CA ASN A 359 -6.19 7.92 18.44
C ASN A 359 -7.56 7.42 18.91
N GLY A 360 -7.92 6.17 18.61
CA GLY A 360 -9.19 5.60 19.05
C GLY A 360 -9.33 5.52 20.57
N ARG A 361 -8.26 5.17 21.30
CA ARG A 361 -8.28 5.15 22.77
C ARG A 361 -8.41 6.55 23.36
N ALA A 362 -7.68 7.53 22.82
CA ALA A 362 -7.73 8.92 23.26
C ALA A 362 -9.15 9.49 23.09
N LEU A 363 -9.75 9.33 21.91
CA LEU A 363 -11.10 9.83 21.64
C LEU A 363 -12.15 9.18 22.56
N VAL A 364 -12.13 7.85 22.69
CA VAL A 364 -13.08 7.14 23.56
C VAL A 364 -12.90 7.57 25.02
N ALA A 365 -11.65 7.69 25.50
CA ALA A 365 -11.38 8.11 26.86
C ALA A 365 -11.86 9.54 27.13
N ALA A 366 -11.55 10.50 26.25
CA ALA A 366 -11.92 11.90 26.43
C ALA A 366 -13.45 12.10 26.39
N VAL A 367 -14.12 11.51 25.40
CA VAL A 367 -15.59 11.60 25.28
C VAL A 367 -16.28 10.92 26.47
N THR A 368 -15.82 9.74 26.89
CA THR A 368 -16.41 9.04 28.05
C THR A 368 -16.19 9.81 29.36
N ALA A 369 -14.99 10.37 29.55
CA ALA A 369 -14.69 11.19 30.73
C ALA A 369 -15.63 12.39 30.80
N ARG A 370 -15.83 13.08 29.66
CA ARG A 370 -16.75 14.23 29.60
C ARG A 370 -18.22 13.85 29.76
N TRP A 371 -18.64 12.71 29.22
CA TRP A 371 -20.00 12.21 29.35
C TRP A 371 -20.36 11.83 30.80
N SER A 372 -19.37 11.43 31.60
CA SER A 372 -19.57 11.01 32.99
C SER A 372 -19.71 12.15 34.01
N GLN A 373 -19.52 13.40 33.58
CA GLN A 373 -19.69 14.61 34.38
C GLN A 373 -21.10 15.17 34.21
#